data_AF-A0A377KCX7-F1
#
_entry.id   AF-A0A377KCX7-F1
#
_cell.length_a   1.000
_cell.length_b   1.000
_cell.length_c   1.000
_cell.angle_alpha   90.00
_cell.angle_beta   90.00
_cell.angle_gamma   90.00
#
_symmetry.space_group_name_H-M   'P 1'
#
loop_
_entity.id
_entity.type
_entity.pdbx_description
1 polymer ?
#
loop_
_entity_poly.entity_id
_entity_poly.type
_entity_poly.pdbx_seq_one_letter_code
_entity_poly.pdbx_strand_id
1 'polypeptide(L)'
;MGFLEPGTQLRWMAALAVVIAFCSASQDIVFDAWKTDVLPAEERGAGAAISVLGYRLGMLVSGGLALWLADKWLGWQGMYWLMAALLIPCIIATLLAPEPTDTIPVPKTLEQAVVAPLRDFFGRNNAWLILLLIVLYKLGDAFAMSLTTTFLIRGVGFDAGEVGVVNKTLGLLATIVGALYGGILMQRLSLFRALLIFGILQGASNAGYWLLSITDKHLYSMGAAVFFENLCGGMGTSAFVALLMTLCNKSFSATQFALLSALSAVGRVYVGPVAGWFVEAHGWSTFYLFSVAAAVPGLILLLVCRQTLEYTRVNGNFISRTEYPAGYAFAMWTLAAGISLLAVWLLLLTMDALDLTHFSFLPALLEVGVLVALSGVVLGGLLDYLALRKTHLT
;
A
#
# COMPACT_ATOMS: atom_id res chain seq x y z
N MET A 1 -0.36 19.82 -21.39
CA MET A 1 1.06 19.42 -21.47
C MET A 1 1.55 19.25 -22.90
N GLY A 2 0.82 18.59 -23.82
CA GLY A 2 1.31 18.34 -25.19
C GLY A 2 1.68 19.57 -26.04
N PHE A 3 1.16 20.76 -25.73
CA PHE A 3 1.51 22.01 -26.43
C PHE A 3 2.57 22.86 -25.73
N LEU A 4 3.05 22.43 -24.56
CA LEU A 4 4.01 23.19 -23.77
C LEU A 4 5.41 22.65 -23.98
N GLU A 5 6.35 23.54 -24.24
CA GLU A 5 7.76 23.21 -24.27
C GLU A 5 8.35 23.32 -22.85
N PRO A 6 8.90 22.22 -22.28
CA PRO A 6 9.50 22.22 -20.95
C PRO A 6 10.60 23.28 -20.76
N GLY A 7 11.34 23.58 -21.84
CA GLY A 7 12.48 24.51 -21.81
C GLY A 7 12.11 25.98 -21.71
N THR A 8 10.91 26.39 -22.14
CA THR A 8 10.49 27.80 -22.16
C THR A 8 9.36 28.10 -21.18
N GLN A 9 8.54 27.10 -20.81
CA GLN A 9 7.31 27.31 -20.03
C GLN A 9 7.22 26.41 -18.79
N LEU A 10 8.35 26.24 -18.09
CA LEU A 10 8.46 25.37 -16.90
C LEU A 10 7.40 25.65 -15.83
N ARG A 11 7.09 26.93 -15.56
CA ARG A 11 6.09 27.33 -14.54
C ARG A 11 4.69 26.80 -14.87
N TRP A 12 4.27 26.90 -16.13
CA TRP A 12 2.96 26.42 -16.57
C TRP A 12 2.90 24.89 -16.62
N MET A 13 4.02 24.25 -16.97
CA MET A 13 4.12 22.80 -16.92
C MET A 13 4.01 22.27 -15.49
N ALA A 14 4.68 22.91 -14.53
CA ALA A 14 4.58 22.60 -13.12
C ALA A 14 3.16 22.81 -12.57
N ALA A 15 2.52 23.95 -12.89
CA ALA A 15 1.14 24.22 -12.49
C ALA A 15 0.16 23.15 -13.00
N LEU A 16 0.28 22.74 -14.28
CA LEU A 16 -0.54 21.65 -14.82
C LEU A 16 -0.24 20.30 -14.17
N ALA A 17 1.01 20.01 -13.84
CA ALA A 17 1.37 18.79 -13.14
C ALA A 17 0.69 18.72 -11.76
N VAL A 18 0.66 19.84 -11.03
CA VAL A 18 -0.04 19.95 -9.74
C VAL A 18 -1.54 19.72 -9.91
N VAL A 19 -2.17 20.34 -10.91
CA VAL A 19 -3.61 20.15 -11.19
C VAL A 19 -3.91 18.69 -11.53
N ILE A 20 -3.10 18.06 -12.39
CA ILE A 20 -3.27 16.65 -12.75
C ILE A 20 -3.10 15.75 -11.52
N ALA A 21 -2.09 16.00 -10.69
CA ALA A 21 -1.86 15.22 -9.47
C ALA A 21 -3.04 15.34 -8.49
N PHE A 22 -3.57 16.54 -8.30
CA PHE A 22 -4.74 16.79 -7.45
C PHE A 22 -6.01 16.08 -7.97
N CYS A 23 -6.29 16.21 -9.27
CA CYS A 23 -7.43 15.52 -9.90
C CYS A 23 -7.25 14.00 -9.87
N SER A 24 -6.05 13.48 -10.11
CA SER A 24 -5.74 12.05 -10.07
C SER A 24 -5.94 11.47 -8.67
N ALA A 25 -5.48 12.16 -7.63
CA ALA A 25 -5.67 11.72 -6.25
C ALA A 25 -7.16 11.70 -5.88
N SER A 26 -7.92 12.70 -6.34
CA SER A 26 -9.38 12.75 -6.11
C SER A 26 -10.10 11.60 -6.83
N GLN A 27 -9.72 11.32 -8.08
CA GLN A 27 -10.28 10.21 -8.86
C GLN A 27 -9.96 8.85 -8.25
N ASP A 28 -8.75 8.66 -7.75
CA ASP A 28 -8.31 7.42 -7.09
C ASP A 28 -9.19 7.10 -5.86
N ILE A 29 -9.41 8.11 -5.01
CA ILE A 29 -10.28 7.98 -3.83
C ILE A 29 -11.72 7.63 -4.23
N VAL A 30 -12.28 8.32 -5.23
CA VAL A 30 -13.65 8.08 -5.70
C VAL A 30 -13.79 6.68 -6.31
N PHE A 31 -12.82 6.26 -7.11
CA PHE A 31 -12.83 4.94 -7.74
C PHE A 31 -12.76 3.81 -6.70
N ASP A 32 -11.87 3.93 -5.72
CA ASP A 32 -11.74 2.92 -4.67
C ASP A 32 -12.95 2.85 -3.75
N ALA A 33 -13.59 3.99 -3.46
CA ALA A 33 -14.87 4.05 -2.75
C ALA A 33 -15.97 3.35 -3.54
N TRP A 34 -16.16 3.75 -4.81
CA TRP A 34 -17.16 3.20 -5.71
C TRP A 34 -17.02 1.68 -5.86
N LYS A 35 -15.79 1.19 -6.06
CA LYS A 35 -15.49 -0.25 -6.14
C LYS A 35 -15.86 -0.98 -4.85
N THR A 36 -15.62 -0.36 -3.69
CA THR A 36 -15.95 -0.93 -2.37
C THR A 36 -17.46 -0.99 -2.13
N ASP A 37 -18.19 0.00 -2.64
CA ASP A 37 -19.64 0.14 -2.43
C ASP A 37 -20.47 -0.71 -3.39
N VAL A 38 -20.02 -0.87 -4.64
CA VAL A 38 -20.71 -1.65 -5.67
C VAL A 38 -20.47 -3.16 -5.53
N LEU A 39 -19.28 -3.60 -5.10
CA LEU A 39 -18.94 -5.02 -5.09
C LEU A 39 -19.46 -5.75 -3.84
N PRO A 40 -20.24 -6.84 -4.02
CA PRO A 40 -20.58 -7.76 -2.95
C PRO A 40 -19.34 -8.37 -2.29
N ALA A 41 -19.44 -8.77 -1.02
CA ALA A 41 -18.31 -9.30 -0.25
C ALA A 41 -17.61 -10.51 -0.91
N GLU A 42 -18.34 -11.31 -1.67
CA GLU A 42 -17.83 -12.47 -2.43
C GLU A 42 -17.02 -12.07 -3.65
N GLU A 43 -17.32 -10.93 -4.26
CA GLU A 43 -16.71 -10.45 -5.50
C GLU A 43 -15.53 -9.49 -5.26
N ARG A 44 -15.38 -8.97 -4.04
CA ARG A 44 -14.29 -8.03 -3.67
C ARG A 44 -12.89 -8.53 -4.06
N GLY A 45 -12.64 -9.83 -3.94
CA GLY A 45 -11.36 -10.43 -4.34
C GLY A 45 -11.11 -10.34 -5.85
N ALA A 46 -12.13 -10.62 -6.66
CA ALA A 46 -12.04 -10.51 -8.11
C ALA A 46 -11.97 -9.05 -8.58
N GLY A 47 -12.78 -8.17 -7.99
CA GLY A 47 -12.73 -6.73 -8.29
C GLY A 47 -11.39 -6.10 -7.90
N ALA A 48 -10.81 -6.49 -6.76
CA ALA A 48 -9.46 -6.08 -6.38
C ALA A 48 -8.43 -6.55 -7.41
N ALA A 49 -8.48 -7.82 -7.84
CA ALA A 49 -7.57 -8.35 -8.86
C ALA A 49 -7.69 -7.64 -10.21
N ILE A 50 -8.91 -7.34 -10.67
CA ILE A 50 -9.15 -6.57 -11.91
C ILE A 50 -8.61 -5.14 -11.78
N SER A 51 -8.82 -4.49 -10.62
CA SER A 51 -8.29 -3.14 -10.40
C SER A 51 -6.76 -3.11 -10.39
N VAL A 52 -6.12 -4.10 -9.78
CA VAL A 52 -4.66 -4.25 -9.79
C VAL A 52 -4.15 -4.52 -11.21
N LEU A 53 -4.84 -5.37 -11.98
CA LEU A 53 -4.51 -5.61 -13.39
C LEU A 53 -4.58 -4.32 -14.22
N GLY A 54 -5.67 -3.56 -14.08
CA GLY A 54 -5.84 -2.27 -14.77
C GLY A 54 -4.72 -1.29 -14.42
N TYR A 55 -4.38 -1.18 -13.14
CA TYR A 55 -3.26 -0.37 -12.66
C TYR A 55 -1.92 -0.81 -13.26
N ARG A 56 -1.62 -2.12 -13.29
CA ARG A 56 -0.36 -2.65 -13.85
C ARG A 56 -0.27 -2.46 -15.37
N LEU A 57 -1.38 -2.64 -16.09
CA LEU A 57 -1.44 -2.33 -17.52
C LEU A 57 -1.23 -0.84 -17.77
N GLY A 58 -1.85 0.03 -16.97
CA GLY A 58 -1.65 1.47 -17.00
C GLY A 58 -0.19 1.86 -16.80
N MET A 59 0.49 1.27 -15.81
CA MET A 59 1.94 1.48 -15.59
C MET A 59 2.80 1.05 -16.78
N LEU A 60 2.46 -0.05 -17.45
CA LEU A 60 3.20 -0.54 -18.62
C LEU A 60 3.02 0.37 -19.83
N VAL A 61 1.78 0.79 -20.09
CA VAL A 61 1.43 1.68 -21.20
C VAL A 61 2.04 3.06 -20.99
N SER A 62 1.91 3.63 -19.78
CA SER A 62 2.43 4.96 -19.44
C SER A 62 3.94 5.02 -19.19
N GLY A 63 4.57 3.88 -18.89
CA GLY A 63 6.00 3.78 -18.61
C GLY A 63 6.82 3.42 -19.84
N GLY A 64 7.24 2.16 -19.93
CA GLY A 64 8.19 1.69 -20.94
C GLY A 64 7.67 1.79 -22.38
N LEU A 65 6.39 1.49 -22.60
CA LEU A 65 5.80 1.61 -23.93
C LEU A 65 5.72 3.07 -24.37
N ALA A 66 5.24 3.96 -23.51
CA ALA A 66 5.18 5.40 -23.80
C ALA A 66 6.55 5.96 -24.20
N LEU A 67 7.59 5.62 -23.44
CA LEU A 67 8.98 6.04 -23.73
C LEU A 67 9.46 5.53 -25.10
N TRP A 68 9.23 4.25 -25.39
CA TRP A 68 9.65 3.65 -26.66
C TRP A 68 8.90 4.24 -27.86
N LEU A 69 7.58 4.44 -27.75
CA LEU A 69 6.77 5.07 -28.80
C LEU A 69 7.13 6.56 -29.00
N ALA A 70 7.41 7.28 -27.90
CA ALA A 70 7.82 8.68 -27.96
C ALA A 70 9.18 8.85 -28.65
N ASP A 71 10.17 8.01 -28.34
CA ASP A 71 11.50 8.06 -28.96
C ASP A 71 11.47 7.69 -30.45
N LYS A 72 10.74 6.62 -30.80
CA LYS A 72 10.84 6.02 -32.13
C LYS A 72 9.85 6.57 -33.17
N TRP A 73 8.64 6.99 -32.77
CA TRP A 73 7.55 7.27 -33.73
C TRP A 73 6.85 8.61 -33.51
N LEU A 74 6.42 8.91 -32.27
CA LEU A 74 5.42 9.95 -32.01
C LEU A 74 6.01 11.28 -31.50
N GLY A 75 7.25 11.26 -31.00
CA GLY A 75 7.79 12.35 -30.20
C GLY A 75 7.01 12.53 -28.88
N TRP A 76 7.51 13.42 -28.03
CA TRP A 76 6.88 13.71 -26.73
C TRP A 76 5.50 14.35 -26.87
N GLN A 77 5.33 15.28 -27.82
CA GLN A 77 4.05 15.92 -28.08
C GLN A 77 2.98 14.90 -28.52
N GLY A 78 3.30 14.04 -29.49
CA GLY A 78 2.38 13.00 -29.96
C GLY A 78 2.04 12.00 -28.86
N MET A 79 2.99 11.67 -27.98
CA MET A 79 2.73 10.80 -26.83
C MET A 79 1.75 11.42 -25.83
N TYR A 80 1.87 12.72 -25.50
CA TYR A 80 0.91 13.38 -24.62
C TYR A 80 -0.50 13.41 -25.22
N TRP A 81 -0.62 13.58 -26.54
CA TRP A 81 -1.90 13.48 -27.24
C TRP A 81 -2.49 12.07 -27.22
N LEU A 82 -1.65 11.06 -27.44
CA LEU A 82 -2.07 9.67 -27.35
C LEU A 82 -2.58 9.33 -25.95
N MET A 83 -1.88 9.75 -24.90
CA MET A 83 -2.33 9.57 -23.50
C MET A 83 -3.66 10.29 -23.23
N ALA A 84 -3.84 11.51 -23.75
CA ALA A 84 -5.10 12.22 -23.64
C ALA A 84 -6.25 11.48 -24.35
N ALA A 85 -5.98 10.92 -25.54
CA ALA A 85 -6.97 10.12 -26.27
C ALA A 85 -7.34 8.83 -25.54
N LEU A 86 -6.36 8.16 -24.91
CA LEU A 86 -6.59 6.95 -24.10
C LEU A 86 -7.46 7.21 -22.85
N LEU A 87 -7.51 8.44 -22.34
CA LEU A 87 -8.41 8.79 -21.23
C LEU A 87 -9.88 8.91 -21.65
N ILE A 88 -10.19 9.15 -22.92
CA ILE A 88 -11.57 9.27 -23.42
C ILE A 88 -12.41 8.02 -23.10
N PRO A 89 -11.98 6.78 -23.44
CA PRO A 89 -12.73 5.59 -23.06
C PRO A 89 -12.85 5.40 -21.55
N CYS A 90 -11.87 5.84 -20.75
CA CYS A 90 -11.98 5.83 -19.29
C CYS A 90 -13.07 6.79 -18.77
N ILE A 91 -13.21 7.97 -19.38
CA ILE A 91 -14.30 8.91 -19.07
C ILE A 91 -15.64 8.29 -19.43
N ILE A 92 -15.77 7.69 -20.62
CA ILE A 92 -17.00 7.02 -21.04
C ILE A 92 -17.36 5.88 -20.07
N ALA A 93 -16.38 5.05 -19.70
CA ALA A 93 -16.59 3.97 -18.73
C ALA A 93 -17.04 4.49 -17.36
N THR A 94 -16.51 5.65 -16.92
CA THR A 94 -16.91 6.31 -15.66
C THR A 94 -18.35 6.81 -15.73
N LEU A 95 -18.77 7.39 -16.86
CA LEU A 95 -20.14 7.88 -17.07
C LEU A 95 -21.17 6.75 -17.18
N LEU A 96 -20.75 5.57 -17.62
CA LEU A 96 -21.59 4.37 -17.72
C LEU A 96 -21.55 3.51 -16.45
N ALA A 97 -20.72 3.87 -15.47
CA ALA A 97 -20.57 3.09 -14.25
C ALA A 97 -21.88 3.10 -13.45
N PRO A 98 -22.36 1.93 -12.95
CA PRO A 98 -23.57 1.87 -12.15
C PRO A 98 -23.41 2.66 -10.85
N GLU A 99 -24.46 3.39 -10.49
CA GLU A 99 -24.55 4.06 -9.19
C GLU A 99 -24.78 3.03 -8.06
N PRO A 100 -24.16 3.22 -6.87
CA PRO A 100 -24.42 2.38 -5.72
C PRO A 100 -25.92 2.37 -5.37
N THR A 101 -26.48 1.19 -5.11
CA THR A 101 -27.91 1.00 -4.86
C THR A 101 -28.35 1.51 -3.48
N ASP A 102 -27.40 1.58 -2.54
CA ASP A 102 -27.62 2.07 -1.18
C ASP A 102 -27.53 3.60 -1.16
N THR A 103 -28.58 4.28 -0.68
CA THR A 103 -28.60 5.73 -0.48
C THR A 103 -27.72 6.11 0.71
N ILE A 104 -26.40 6.17 0.49
CA ILE A 104 -25.45 6.63 1.48
C ILE A 104 -25.65 8.15 1.66
N PRO A 105 -25.97 8.63 2.87
CA PRO A 105 -26.20 10.06 3.08
C PRO A 105 -24.91 10.85 2.83
N VAL A 106 -24.97 11.81 1.91
CA VAL A 106 -23.84 12.70 1.62
C VAL A 106 -23.46 13.48 2.88
N PRO A 107 -22.19 13.46 3.32
CA PRO A 107 -21.77 14.22 4.49
C PRO A 107 -21.97 15.72 4.24
N LYS A 108 -22.71 16.37 5.15
CA LYS A 108 -23.06 17.80 5.02
C LYS A 108 -22.06 18.72 5.67
N THR A 109 -21.13 18.18 6.48
CA THR A 109 -20.13 18.94 7.22
C THR A 109 -18.76 18.28 7.16
N LEU A 110 -17.69 19.07 7.38
CA LEU A 110 -16.31 18.57 7.46
C LEU A 110 -16.14 17.55 8.60
N GLU A 111 -16.86 17.75 9.70
CA GLU A 111 -16.90 16.82 10.83
C GLU A 111 -17.46 15.45 10.41
N GLN A 112 -18.56 15.44 9.63
CA GLN A 112 -19.12 14.19 9.09
C GLN A 112 -18.22 13.53 8.05
N ALA A 113 -17.43 14.30 7.31
CA ALA A 113 -16.55 13.79 6.26
C ALA A 113 -15.21 13.23 6.79
N VAL A 114 -14.69 13.79 7.91
CA VAL A 114 -13.36 13.45 8.44
C VAL A 114 -13.43 12.82 9.82
N VAL A 115 -14.17 13.42 10.76
CA VAL A 115 -14.19 12.99 12.16
C VAL A 115 -15.07 11.76 12.35
N ALA A 116 -16.25 11.71 11.72
CA ALA A 116 -17.16 10.57 11.86
C ALA A 116 -16.55 9.24 11.34
N PRO A 117 -15.90 9.18 10.16
CA PRO A 117 -15.21 7.97 9.69
C PRO A 117 -14.10 7.49 10.64
N LEU A 118 -13.33 8.44 11.20
CA LEU A 118 -12.25 8.13 12.13
C LEU A 118 -12.82 7.61 13.46
N ARG A 119 -13.87 8.25 13.98
CA ARG A 119 -14.54 7.82 15.21
C ARG A 119 -15.21 6.46 15.04
N ASP A 120 -15.83 6.20 13.89
CA ASP A 120 -16.39 4.90 13.53
C ASP A 120 -15.29 3.83 13.51
N PHE A 121 -14.16 4.11 12.83
CA PHE A 121 -13.06 3.16 12.74
C PHE A 121 -12.41 2.88 14.10
N PHE A 122 -11.98 3.92 14.82
CA PHE A 122 -11.35 3.79 16.14
C PHE A 122 -12.34 3.40 17.25
N GLY A 123 -13.64 3.40 17.00
CA GLY A 123 -14.66 2.89 17.91
C GLY A 123 -14.79 1.36 17.90
N ARG A 124 -14.15 0.67 16.96
CA ARG A 124 -14.18 -0.79 16.81
C ARG A 124 -13.24 -1.46 17.81
N ASN A 125 -13.61 -2.66 18.26
CA ASN A 125 -12.88 -3.44 19.27
C ASN A 125 -11.49 -3.94 18.84
N ASN A 126 -11.19 -3.88 17.54
CA ASN A 126 -9.95 -4.42 16.95
C ASN A 126 -9.26 -3.44 15.99
N ALA A 127 -9.61 -2.15 16.06
CA ALA A 127 -9.13 -1.13 15.13
C ALA A 127 -7.59 -1.05 15.09
N TRP A 128 -6.94 -1.05 16.25
CA TRP A 128 -5.48 -0.93 16.36
C TRP A 128 -4.75 -2.20 15.92
N LEU A 129 -5.28 -3.38 16.26
CA LEU A 129 -4.73 -4.63 15.74
C LEU A 129 -4.85 -4.74 14.23
N ILE A 130 -5.94 -4.24 13.64
CA ILE A 130 -6.09 -4.14 12.20
C ILE A 130 -5.05 -3.17 11.61
N LEU A 131 -4.83 -2.00 12.21
CA LEU A 131 -3.80 -1.05 11.74
C LEU A 131 -2.41 -1.67 11.79
N LEU A 132 -2.07 -2.36 12.88
CA LEU A 132 -0.82 -3.10 13.01
C LEU A 132 -0.71 -4.22 11.97
N LEU A 133 -1.80 -4.96 11.73
CA LEU A 133 -1.85 -5.99 10.69
C LEU A 133 -1.58 -5.39 9.30
N ILE A 134 -2.21 -4.27 8.95
CA ILE A 134 -2.05 -3.60 7.66
C ILE A 134 -0.58 -3.23 7.42
N VAL A 135 0.09 -2.67 8.42
CA VAL A 135 1.51 -2.29 8.33
C VAL A 135 2.42 -3.52 8.32
N LEU A 136 2.27 -4.43 9.28
CA LEU A 136 3.17 -5.57 9.47
C LEU A 136 3.01 -6.65 8.40
N TYR A 137 1.82 -6.83 7.83
CA TYR A 137 1.59 -7.80 6.77
C TYR A 137 2.41 -7.50 5.51
N LYS A 138 2.59 -6.23 5.16
CA LYS A 138 3.40 -5.80 4.01
C LYS A 138 4.85 -5.48 4.36
N LEU A 139 5.24 -5.53 5.64
CA LEU A 139 6.57 -5.11 6.08
C LEU A 139 7.70 -5.97 5.50
N GLY A 140 7.59 -7.30 5.59
CA GLY A 140 8.63 -8.21 5.06
C GLY A 140 8.81 -8.09 3.55
N ASP A 141 7.70 -8.00 2.81
CA ASP A 141 7.66 -7.75 1.36
C ASP A 141 8.27 -6.39 1.00
N ALA A 142 7.95 -5.34 1.78
CA ALA A 142 8.50 -4.00 1.60
C ALA A 142 10.02 -3.95 1.79
N PHE A 143 10.57 -4.67 2.79
CA PHE A 143 12.02 -4.77 2.96
C PHE A 143 12.66 -5.39 1.72
N ALA A 144 12.19 -6.56 1.29
CA ALA A 144 12.76 -7.23 0.12
C ALA A 144 12.69 -6.34 -1.14
N MET A 145 11.51 -5.84 -1.50
CA MET A 145 11.31 -5.04 -2.71
C MET A 145 12.10 -3.72 -2.73
N SER A 146 12.34 -3.10 -1.56
CA SER A 146 12.99 -1.79 -1.50
C SER A 146 14.40 -1.79 -2.09
N LEU A 147 15.11 -2.92 -2.01
CA LEU A 147 16.49 -3.07 -2.46
C LEU A 147 16.70 -4.15 -3.52
N THR A 148 15.66 -4.85 -4.00
CA THR A 148 15.80 -5.93 -4.99
C THR A 148 16.65 -5.53 -6.20
N THR A 149 16.34 -4.41 -6.86
CA THR A 149 17.11 -3.96 -8.04
C THR A 149 18.57 -3.66 -7.68
N THR A 150 18.80 -3.04 -6.53
CA THR A 150 20.15 -2.74 -6.03
C THR A 150 20.90 -4.00 -5.65
N PHE A 151 20.25 -4.99 -5.04
CA PHE A 151 20.82 -6.29 -4.70
C PHE A 151 21.25 -7.06 -5.95
N LEU A 152 20.40 -7.12 -6.97
CA LEU A 152 20.72 -7.84 -8.21
C LEU A 152 21.94 -7.22 -8.92
N ILE A 153 22.03 -5.89 -8.95
CA ILE A 153 23.12 -5.17 -9.65
C ILE A 153 24.39 -5.09 -8.80
N ARG A 154 24.30 -4.71 -7.52
CA ARG A 154 25.48 -4.46 -6.66
C ARG A 154 25.83 -5.62 -5.74
N GLY A 155 24.84 -6.38 -5.28
CA GLY A 155 25.05 -7.51 -4.39
C GLY A 155 25.52 -8.74 -5.14
N VAL A 156 24.69 -9.23 -6.07
CA VAL A 156 25.03 -10.40 -6.88
C VAL A 156 25.97 -9.98 -8.00
N GLY A 157 25.73 -8.86 -8.68
CA GLY A 157 26.60 -8.36 -9.75
C GLY A 157 26.13 -8.73 -11.15
N PHE A 158 24.82 -8.73 -11.40
CA PHE A 158 24.23 -8.89 -12.73
C PHE A 158 24.32 -7.59 -13.54
N ASP A 159 24.22 -7.71 -14.87
CA ASP A 159 24.15 -6.54 -15.74
C ASP A 159 22.83 -5.78 -15.55
N ALA A 160 22.91 -4.45 -15.49
CA ALA A 160 21.73 -3.60 -15.25
C ALA A 160 20.71 -3.71 -16.39
N GLY A 161 21.15 -3.97 -17.63
CA GLY A 161 20.28 -4.22 -18.77
C GLY A 161 19.50 -5.51 -18.61
N GLU A 162 20.17 -6.61 -18.25
CA GLU A 162 19.51 -7.91 -18.00
C GLU A 162 18.50 -7.83 -16.85
N VAL A 163 18.88 -7.24 -15.72
CA VAL A 163 17.98 -7.02 -14.57
C VAL A 163 16.78 -6.17 -14.99
N GLY A 164 17.01 -5.12 -15.76
CA GLY A 164 15.97 -4.24 -16.28
C GLY A 164 14.97 -4.97 -17.17
N VAL A 165 15.44 -5.82 -18.08
CA VAL A 165 14.60 -6.63 -18.96
C VAL A 165 13.79 -7.63 -18.15
N VAL A 166 14.43 -8.39 -17.24
CA VAL A 166 13.75 -9.41 -16.42
C VAL A 166 12.69 -8.78 -15.51
N ASN A 167 12.99 -7.69 -14.81
CA ASN A 167 12.00 -7.03 -13.94
C ASN A 167 10.84 -6.43 -14.74
N LYS A 168 11.10 -5.76 -15.87
CA LYS A 168 10.05 -5.09 -16.64
C LYS A 168 9.18 -6.05 -17.45
N THR A 169 9.73 -7.17 -17.92
CA THR A 169 8.99 -8.15 -18.72
C THR A 169 8.45 -9.26 -17.84
N LEU A 170 9.34 -10.11 -17.31
CA LEU A 170 8.99 -11.29 -16.54
C LEU A 170 8.34 -10.92 -15.20
N GLY A 171 8.89 -9.94 -14.48
CA GLY A 171 8.36 -9.48 -13.19
C GLY A 171 6.95 -8.88 -13.32
N LEU A 172 6.73 -8.01 -14.30
CA LEU A 172 5.40 -7.45 -14.52
C LEU A 172 4.37 -8.51 -14.93
N LEU A 173 4.72 -9.38 -15.89
CA LEU A 173 3.84 -10.47 -16.31
C LEU A 173 3.50 -11.40 -15.13
N ALA A 174 4.50 -11.76 -14.32
CA ALA A 174 4.31 -12.53 -13.11
C ALA A 174 3.36 -11.83 -12.12
N THR A 175 3.50 -10.52 -11.94
CA THR A 175 2.61 -9.73 -11.08
C THR A 175 1.17 -9.75 -11.58
N ILE A 176 0.95 -9.63 -12.89
CA ILE A 176 -0.40 -9.67 -13.50
C ILE A 176 -1.02 -11.04 -13.30
N VAL A 177 -0.27 -12.11 -13.64
CA VAL A 177 -0.71 -13.50 -13.45
C VAL A 177 -1.00 -13.77 -11.98
N GLY A 178 -0.13 -13.30 -11.08
CA GLY A 178 -0.28 -13.44 -9.63
C GLY A 178 -1.50 -12.71 -9.10
N ALA A 179 -1.73 -11.47 -9.51
CA ALA A 179 -2.91 -10.70 -9.08
C ALA A 179 -4.22 -11.38 -9.50
N LEU A 180 -4.31 -11.83 -10.76
CA LEU A 180 -5.47 -12.55 -11.29
C LEU A 180 -5.66 -13.91 -10.61
N TYR A 181 -4.59 -14.70 -10.52
CA TYR A 181 -4.63 -16.01 -9.86
C TYR A 181 -5.00 -15.88 -8.38
N GLY A 182 -4.45 -14.88 -7.69
CA GLY A 182 -4.81 -14.53 -6.33
C GLY A 182 -6.29 -14.19 -6.19
N GLY A 183 -6.82 -13.36 -7.09
CA GLY A 183 -8.25 -13.01 -7.13
C GLY A 183 -9.18 -14.22 -7.33
N ILE A 184 -8.84 -15.11 -8.26
CA ILE A 184 -9.60 -16.36 -8.50
C ILE A 184 -9.54 -17.26 -7.26
N LEU A 185 -8.36 -17.40 -6.66
CA LEU A 185 -8.17 -18.25 -5.50
C LEU A 185 -8.92 -17.72 -4.27
N MET A 186 -9.09 -16.39 -4.17
CA MET A 186 -9.93 -15.75 -3.14
C MET A 186 -11.43 -15.96 -3.30
N GLN A 187 -11.91 -16.34 -4.50
CA GLN A 187 -13.30 -16.78 -4.67
C GLN A 187 -13.51 -18.19 -4.08
N ARG A 188 -12.48 -19.03 -4.11
CA ARG A 188 -12.53 -20.42 -3.60
C ARG A 188 -12.12 -20.56 -2.14
N LEU A 189 -11.34 -19.62 -1.63
CA LEU A 189 -10.84 -19.61 -0.25
C LEU A 189 -11.52 -18.52 0.58
N SER A 190 -11.49 -18.66 1.91
CA SER A 190 -11.81 -17.51 2.75
C SER A 190 -10.71 -16.44 2.64
N LEU A 191 -11.06 -15.16 2.72
CA LEU A 191 -10.12 -14.03 2.70
C LEU A 191 -8.95 -14.25 3.67
N PHE A 192 -9.25 -14.74 4.87
CA PHE A 192 -8.25 -15.11 5.87
C PHE A 192 -7.27 -16.18 5.37
N ARG A 193 -7.77 -17.30 4.81
CA ARG A 193 -6.92 -18.37 4.28
C ARG A 193 -6.07 -17.89 3.10
N ALA A 194 -6.64 -17.06 2.23
CA ALA A 194 -5.91 -16.47 1.12
C ALA A 194 -4.76 -15.57 1.62
N LEU A 195 -5.02 -14.65 2.54
CA LEU A 195 -3.99 -13.79 3.15
C LEU A 195 -2.90 -14.62 3.84
N LEU A 196 -3.26 -15.70 4.53
CA LEU A 196 -2.28 -16.57 5.20
C LEU A 196 -1.37 -17.27 4.18
N ILE A 197 -1.95 -17.90 3.15
CA ILE A 197 -1.18 -18.58 2.11
C ILE A 197 -0.30 -17.58 1.36
N PHE A 198 -0.85 -16.43 0.96
CA PHE A 198 -0.11 -15.44 0.17
C PHE A 198 0.97 -14.75 0.99
N GLY A 199 0.74 -14.53 2.29
CA GLY A 199 1.76 -14.03 3.20
C GLY A 199 2.90 -15.03 3.40
N ILE A 200 2.60 -16.32 3.55
CA ILE A 200 3.63 -17.38 3.60
C ILE A 200 4.41 -17.45 2.28
N LEU A 201 3.73 -17.38 1.14
CA LEU A 201 4.37 -17.38 -0.17
C LEU A 201 5.27 -16.16 -0.39
N GLN A 202 4.85 -14.95 0.04
CA GLN A 202 5.69 -13.75 0.03
C GLN A 202 6.94 -13.92 0.94
N GLY A 203 6.78 -14.54 2.12
CA GLY A 203 7.93 -14.88 2.98
C GLY A 203 8.87 -15.89 2.31
N ALA A 204 8.33 -16.90 1.63
CA ALA A 204 9.11 -17.88 0.89
C ALA A 204 9.83 -17.26 -0.31
N SER A 205 9.23 -16.27 -1.00
CA SER A 205 9.92 -15.57 -2.09
C SER A 205 11.10 -14.74 -1.59
N ASN A 206 11.02 -14.16 -0.39
CA ASN A 206 12.14 -13.47 0.24
C ASN A 206 13.31 -14.44 0.53
N ALA A 207 13.00 -15.67 0.95
CA ALA A 207 14.00 -16.72 1.12
C ALA A 207 14.67 -17.12 -0.21
N GLY A 208 13.97 -16.97 -1.34
CA GLY A 208 14.53 -17.15 -2.68
C GLY A 208 15.68 -16.17 -2.99
N TYR A 209 15.56 -14.90 -2.57
CA TYR A 209 16.66 -13.93 -2.71
C TYR A 209 17.81 -14.19 -1.74
N TRP A 210 17.52 -14.69 -0.53
CA TRP A 210 18.56 -15.19 0.37
C TRP A 210 19.35 -16.32 -0.30
N LEU A 211 18.69 -17.29 -0.94
CA LEU A 211 19.35 -18.36 -1.69
C LEU A 211 20.21 -17.81 -2.85
N LEU A 212 19.73 -16.78 -3.55
CA LEU A 212 20.49 -16.12 -4.61
C LEU A 212 21.73 -15.36 -4.08
N SER A 213 21.73 -14.96 -2.80
CA SER A 213 22.89 -14.30 -2.17
C SER A 213 24.05 -15.25 -1.88
N ILE A 214 23.77 -16.56 -1.79
CA ILE A 214 24.76 -17.60 -1.48
C ILE A 214 25.08 -18.52 -2.67
N THR A 215 24.31 -18.43 -3.75
CA THR A 215 24.47 -19.25 -4.95
C THR A 215 25.22 -18.47 -6.03
N ASP A 216 25.97 -19.18 -6.88
CA ASP A 216 26.67 -18.58 -8.01
C ASP A 216 25.72 -17.91 -9.02
N LYS A 217 26.28 -16.96 -9.77
CA LYS A 217 25.57 -16.18 -10.79
C LYS A 217 25.00 -17.09 -11.86
N HIS A 218 23.67 -17.08 -11.98
CA HIS A 218 22.99 -17.75 -13.08
C HIS A 218 21.74 -16.97 -13.49
N LEU A 219 21.60 -16.68 -14.79
CA LEU A 219 20.50 -15.85 -15.29
C LEU A 219 19.13 -16.49 -15.01
N TYR A 220 19.03 -17.82 -15.10
CA TYR A 220 17.78 -18.53 -14.83
C TYR A 220 17.42 -18.55 -13.34
N SER A 221 18.39 -18.55 -12.42
CA SER A 221 18.08 -18.49 -10.98
C SER A 221 17.56 -17.09 -10.60
N MET A 222 18.14 -16.04 -11.16
CA MET A 222 17.60 -14.68 -11.05
C MET A 222 16.20 -14.58 -11.64
N GLY A 223 15.99 -15.05 -12.87
CA GLY A 223 14.68 -15.02 -13.53
C GLY A 223 13.61 -15.76 -12.73
N ALA A 224 13.92 -16.93 -12.18
CA ALA A 224 13.01 -17.71 -11.35
C ALA A 224 12.68 -16.99 -10.03
N ALA A 225 13.68 -16.40 -9.35
CA ALA A 225 13.48 -15.66 -8.11
C ALA A 225 12.60 -14.41 -8.34
N VAL A 226 12.90 -13.62 -9.38
CA VAL A 226 12.12 -12.44 -9.76
C VAL A 226 10.69 -12.83 -10.14
N PHE A 227 10.52 -13.88 -10.95
CA PHE A 227 9.19 -14.37 -11.33
C PHE A 227 8.39 -14.78 -10.10
N PHE A 228 8.98 -15.58 -9.22
CA PHE A 228 8.28 -16.09 -8.04
C PHE A 228 7.92 -14.97 -7.06
N GLU A 229 8.83 -14.03 -6.81
CA GLU A 229 8.54 -12.87 -5.96
C GLU A 229 7.44 -11.98 -6.54
N ASN A 230 7.53 -11.62 -7.82
CA ASN A 230 6.49 -10.78 -8.43
C ASN A 230 5.13 -11.49 -8.50
N LEU A 231 5.11 -12.81 -8.72
CA LEU A 231 3.90 -13.63 -8.65
C LEU A 231 3.27 -13.55 -7.25
N CYS A 232 4.08 -13.80 -6.21
CA CYS A 232 3.63 -13.75 -4.81
C CYS A 232 3.22 -12.34 -4.38
N GLY A 233 3.96 -11.31 -4.80
CA GLY A 233 3.67 -9.91 -4.55
C GLY A 233 2.38 -9.47 -5.23
N GLY A 234 2.09 -9.95 -6.44
CA GLY A 234 0.83 -9.75 -7.14
C GLY A 234 -0.36 -10.35 -6.38
N MET A 235 -0.25 -11.62 -5.97
CA MET A 235 -1.26 -12.32 -5.14
C MET A 235 -1.48 -11.61 -3.80
N GLY A 236 -0.40 -11.21 -3.14
CA GLY A 236 -0.44 -10.51 -1.87
C GLY A 236 -1.07 -9.12 -1.97
N THR A 237 -0.82 -8.40 -3.06
CA THR A 237 -1.38 -7.05 -3.28
C THR A 237 -2.88 -7.11 -3.56
N SER A 238 -3.36 -8.06 -4.39
CA SER A 238 -4.80 -8.19 -4.64
C SER A 238 -5.57 -8.59 -3.37
N ALA A 239 -5.02 -9.53 -2.57
CA ALA A 239 -5.63 -9.91 -1.30
C ALA A 239 -5.61 -8.77 -0.27
N PHE A 240 -4.55 -7.98 -0.25
CA PHE A 240 -4.43 -6.83 0.64
C PHE A 240 -5.44 -5.73 0.29
N VAL A 241 -5.62 -5.41 -0.99
CA VAL A 241 -6.66 -4.46 -1.43
C VAL A 241 -8.05 -4.96 -1.02
N ALA A 242 -8.35 -6.24 -1.23
CA ALA A 242 -9.62 -6.83 -0.80
C ALA A 242 -9.81 -6.82 0.74
N LEU A 243 -8.73 -6.96 1.51
CA LEU A 243 -8.74 -6.76 2.97
C LEU A 243 -9.14 -5.33 3.31
N LEU A 244 -8.50 -4.32 2.70
CA LEU A 244 -8.84 -2.92 2.94
C LEU A 244 -10.32 -2.63 2.62
N MET A 245 -10.82 -3.13 1.49
CA MET A 245 -12.24 -3.01 1.12
C MET A 245 -13.17 -3.64 2.16
N THR A 246 -12.78 -4.77 2.76
CA THR A 246 -13.58 -5.47 3.77
C THR A 246 -13.59 -4.75 5.12
N LEU A 247 -12.54 -3.99 5.40
CA LEU A 247 -12.40 -3.22 6.63
C LEU A 247 -13.10 -1.86 6.56
N CYS A 248 -13.55 -1.42 5.38
CA CYS A 248 -14.26 -0.17 5.22
C CYS A 248 -15.76 -0.35 5.50
N ASN A 249 -16.34 0.60 6.24
CA ASN A 249 -17.79 0.72 6.35
C ASN A 249 -18.31 1.40 5.08
N LYS A 250 -19.37 0.85 4.47
CA LYS A 250 -20.01 1.42 3.27
C LYS A 250 -20.40 2.89 3.45
N SER A 251 -20.81 3.29 4.66
CA SER A 251 -21.19 4.70 4.92
C SER A 251 -20.01 5.67 4.84
N PHE A 252 -18.78 5.18 4.96
CA PHE A 252 -17.55 6.00 5.03
C PHE A 252 -16.41 5.42 4.18
N SER A 253 -16.76 4.71 3.10
CA SER A 253 -15.85 3.88 2.30
C SER A 253 -14.65 4.67 1.76
N ALA A 254 -14.91 5.84 1.17
CA ALA A 254 -13.89 6.72 0.59
C ALA A 254 -12.81 7.12 1.60
N THR A 255 -13.21 7.73 2.72
CA THR A 255 -12.27 8.25 3.73
C THR A 255 -11.52 7.11 4.42
N GLN A 256 -12.21 6.01 4.75
CA GLN A 256 -11.57 4.87 5.43
C GLN A 256 -10.61 4.15 4.49
N PHE A 257 -10.97 3.91 3.24
CA PHE A 257 -10.09 3.24 2.29
C PHE A 257 -8.84 4.08 2.02
N ALA A 258 -9.00 5.39 1.77
CA ALA A 258 -7.90 6.30 1.55
C ALA A 258 -6.93 6.33 2.75
N LEU A 259 -7.47 6.40 3.98
CA LEU A 259 -6.67 6.38 5.20
C LEU A 259 -5.86 5.08 5.35
N LEU A 260 -6.51 3.92 5.17
CA LEU A 260 -5.86 2.63 5.34
C LEU A 260 -4.84 2.35 4.23
N SER A 261 -5.14 2.75 3.00
CA SER A 261 -4.22 2.65 1.85
C SER A 261 -3.00 3.54 2.07
N ALA A 262 -3.20 4.81 2.47
CA ALA A 262 -2.11 5.74 2.77
C ALA A 262 -1.22 5.22 3.91
N LEU A 263 -1.81 4.70 4.98
CA LEU A 263 -1.04 4.11 6.09
C LEU A 263 -0.17 2.92 5.63
N SER A 264 -0.71 2.07 4.75
CA SER A 264 0.07 0.96 4.18
C SER A 264 1.24 1.44 3.31
N ALA A 265 1.09 2.58 2.64
CA ALA A 265 2.13 3.18 1.82
C ALA A 265 3.25 3.77 2.68
N VAL A 266 2.92 4.41 3.81
CA VAL A 266 3.90 4.91 4.79
C VAL A 266 4.82 3.77 5.24
N GLY A 267 4.24 2.63 5.63
CA GLY A 267 5.03 1.45 6.03
C GLY A 267 6.00 0.96 4.95
N ARG A 268 5.67 1.15 3.67
CA ARG A 268 6.52 0.72 2.55
C ARG A 268 7.61 1.75 2.20
N VAL A 269 7.30 3.04 2.22
CA VAL A 269 8.19 4.11 1.77
C VAL A 269 9.37 4.31 2.73
N TYR A 270 9.11 4.29 4.04
CA TYR A 270 10.16 4.54 5.04
C TYR A 270 11.07 3.34 5.30
N VAL A 271 10.75 2.17 4.76
CA VAL A 271 11.58 0.96 4.88
C VAL A 271 12.87 1.06 4.07
N GLY A 272 12.87 1.77 2.93
CA GLY A 272 14.02 1.84 2.03
C GLY A 272 15.33 2.36 2.68
N PRO A 273 15.32 3.52 3.36
CA PRO A 273 16.50 4.02 4.06
C PRO A 273 17.01 3.08 5.16
N VAL A 274 16.09 2.51 5.94
CA VAL A 274 16.43 1.54 7.01
C VAL A 274 17.04 0.28 6.42
N ALA A 275 16.50 -0.21 5.31
CA ALA A 275 17.02 -1.35 4.58
C ALA A 275 18.45 -1.08 4.07
N GLY A 276 18.71 0.11 3.52
CA GLY A 276 20.02 0.50 3.02
C GLY A 276 21.09 0.47 4.12
N TRP A 277 20.81 1.14 5.24
CA TRP A 277 21.68 1.12 6.42
C TRP A 277 21.93 -0.30 6.94
N PHE A 278 20.89 -1.14 6.99
CA PHE A 278 21.02 -2.51 7.48
C PHE A 278 21.93 -3.36 6.58
N VAL A 279 21.81 -3.22 5.25
CA VAL A 279 22.66 -3.92 4.29
C VAL A 279 24.11 -3.47 4.38
N GLU A 280 24.37 -2.18 4.56
CA GLU A 280 25.74 -1.67 4.74
C GLU A 280 26.39 -2.24 6.01
N ALA A 281 25.62 -2.41 7.09
CA ALA A 281 26.13 -2.93 8.36
C ALA A 281 26.24 -4.47 8.43
N HIS A 282 25.28 -5.21 7.86
CA HIS A 282 25.15 -6.67 8.05
C HIS A 282 25.25 -7.50 6.77
N GLY A 283 25.33 -6.86 5.59
CA GLY A 283 25.40 -7.50 4.29
C GLY A 283 24.06 -8.02 3.76
N TRP A 284 24.08 -8.48 2.50
CA TRP A 284 22.88 -8.89 1.76
C TRP A 284 22.22 -10.16 2.27
N SER A 285 23.00 -11.16 2.70
CA SER A 285 22.44 -12.45 3.15
C SER A 285 21.61 -12.29 4.43
N THR A 286 22.17 -11.63 5.44
CA THR A 286 21.48 -11.35 6.70
C THR A 286 20.25 -10.45 6.48
N PHE A 287 20.30 -9.52 5.53
CA PHE A 287 19.17 -8.67 5.18
C PHE A 287 17.95 -9.45 4.66
N TYR A 288 18.14 -10.38 3.72
CA TYR A 288 17.02 -11.18 3.22
C TYR A 288 16.51 -12.17 4.26
N LEU A 289 17.38 -12.69 5.14
CA LEU A 289 16.91 -13.51 6.27
C LEU A 289 16.08 -12.67 7.26
N PHE A 290 16.51 -11.44 7.51
CA PHE A 290 15.76 -10.47 8.32
C PHE A 290 14.40 -10.15 7.70
N SER A 291 14.31 -9.96 6.38
CA SER A 291 13.02 -9.67 5.72
C SER A 291 12.04 -10.85 5.79
N VAL A 292 12.53 -12.09 5.77
CA VAL A 292 11.72 -13.30 6.05
C VAL A 292 11.22 -13.28 7.49
N ALA A 293 12.09 -13.02 8.45
CA ALA A 293 11.72 -12.92 9.86
C ALA A 293 10.71 -11.78 10.12
N ALA A 294 10.87 -10.64 9.43
CA ALA A 294 9.98 -9.49 9.53
C ALA A 294 8.56 -9.74 8.99
N ALA A 295 8.37 -10.75 8.14
CA ALA A 295 7.04 -11.18 7.69
C ALA A 295 6.26 -11.96 8.78
N VAL A 296 6.96 -12.62 9.71
CA VAL A 296 6.36 -13.50 10.73
C VAL A 296 5.39 -12.76 11.66
N PRO A 297 5.73 -11.58 12.23
CA PRO A 297 4.80 -10.83 13.08
C PRO A 297 3.48 -10.49 12.38
N GLY A 298 3.53 -10.14 11.08
CA GLY A 298 2.33 -9.87 10.28
C GLY A 298 1.43 -11.09 10.14
N LEU A 299 2.02 -12.27 9.92
CA LEU A 299 1.29 -13.55 9.88
C LEU A 299 0.70 -13.93 11.23
N ILE A 300 1.44 -13.73 12.33
CA ILE A 300 0.94 -13.99 13.69
C ILE A 300 -0.26 -13.09 14.00
N LEU A 301 -0.18 -11.79 13.70
CA LEU A 301 -1.30 -10.88 13.89
C LEU A 301 -2.50 -11.25 13.02
N LEU A 302 -2.27 -11.73 11.80
CA LEU A 302 -3.35 -12.24 10.96
C LEU A 302 -4.08 -13.38 11.68
N LEU A 303 -3.35 -14.35 12.24
CA LEU A 303 -3.93 -15.47 13.01
C LEU A 303 -4.72 -14.99 14.24
N VAL A 304 -4.22 -13.98 14.95
CA VAL A 304 -4.93 -13.36 16.10
C VAL A 304 -6.23 -12.69 15.65
N CYS A 305 -6.22 -12.01 14.52
CA CYS A 305 -7.39 -11.31 13.97
C CYS A 305 -8.38 -12.24 13.24
N ARG A 306 -8.12 -13.55 13.17
CA ARG A 306 -8.93 -14.51 12.40
C ARG A 306 -10.42 -14.41 12.70
N GLN A 307 -10.78 -14.54 13.97
CA GLN A 307 -12.19 -14.59 14.40
C GLN A 307 -12.91 -13.28 14.07
N THR A 308 -12.23 -12.15 14.21
CA THR A 308 -12.83 -10.84 13.92
C THR A 308 -12.99 -10.59 12.43
N LEU A 309 -12.02 -11.01 11.61
CA LEU A 309 -12.13 -10.93 10.15
C LEU A 309 -13.23 -11.83 9.60
N GLU A 310 -13.37 -13.04 10.14
CA GLU A 310 -14.47 -13.96 9.80
C GLU A 310 -15.83 -13.37 10.24
N TYR A 311 -15.93 -12.80 11.45
CA TYR A 311 -17.14 -12.13 11.94
C TYR A 311 -17.57 -10.96 11.05
N THR A 312 -16.65 -10.03 10.74
CA THR A 312 -16.94 -8.86 9.90
C THR A 312 -17.38 -9.26 8.49
N ARG A 313 -16.79 -10.33 7.94
CA ARG A 313 -17.19 -10.85 6.62
C ARG A 313 -18.63 -11.38 6.62
N VAL A 314 -19.05 -12.10 7.67
CA VAL A 314 -20.37 -12.73 7.72
C VAL A 314 -21.47 -11.75 8.11
N ASN A 315 -21.21 -10.89 9.10
CA ASN A 315 -22.25 -10.05 9.70
C ASN A 315 -22.33 -8.64 9.09
N GLY A 316 -21.34 -8.23 8.29
CA GLY A 316 -21.27 -6.89 7.71
C GLY A 316 -21.09 -5.75 8.73
N ASN A 317 -21.05 -6.08 10.02
CA ASN A 317 -20.97 -5.15 11.13
C ASN A 317 -19.66 -5.33 11.91
N PHE A 318 -19.21 -4.26 12.53
CA PHE A 318 -18.03 -4.26 13.39
C PHE A 318 -18.45 -4.41 14.86
N ILE A 319 -17.60 -5.07 15.64
CA ILE A 319 -17.81 -5.19 17.08
C ILE A 319 -17.44 -3.85 17.72
N SER A 320 -18.41 -3.21 18.36
CA SER A 320 -18.19 -1.97 19.08
C SER A 320 -17.31 -2.19 20.32
N ARG A 321 -16.44 -1.23 20.60
CA ARG A 321 -15.60 -1.23 21.80
C ARG A 321 -16.46 -1.07 23.07
N THR A 322 -16.26 -1.97 24.03
CA THR A 322 -16.89 -1.90 25.35
C THR A 322 -15.88 -1.81 26.50
N GLU A 323 -14.65 -2.31 26.30
CA GLU A 323 -13.63 -2.44 27.34
C GLU A 323 -12.58 -1.29 27.29
N TYR A 324 -11.96 -1.00 28.45
CA TYR A 324 -10.80 -0.09 28.63
C TYR A 324 -10.90 1.33 28.02
N PRO A 325 -12.00 2.09 28.20
CA PRO A 325 -12.18 3.39 27.54
C PRO A 325 -11.06 4.42 27.85
N ALA A 326 -10.58 4.46 29.11
CA ALA A 326 -9.50 5.36 29.52
C ALA A 326 -8.14 4.99 28.89
N GLY A 327 -7.85 3.69 28.77
CA GLY A 327 -6.62 3.22 28.11
C GLY A 327 -6.60 3.60 26.63
N TYR A 328 -7.73 3.44 25.95
CA TYR A 328 -7.85 3.85 24.54
C TYR A 328 -7.80 5.36 24.35
N ALA A 329 -8.36 6.15 25.27
CA ALA A 329 -8.22 7.60 25.24
C ALA A 329 -6.74 8.02 25.35
N PHE A 330 -5.98 7.36 26.22
CA PHE A 330 -4.53 7.57 26.34
C PHE A 330 -3.77 7.15 25.07
N ALA A 331 -4.09 5.99 24.49
CA ALA A 331 -3.50 5.54 23.22
C ALA A 331 -3.80 6.50 22.05
N MET A 332 -5.03 7.03 21.98
CA MET A 332 -5.40 8.05 21.00
C MET A 332 -4.65 9.36 21.22
N TRP A 333 -4.53 9.80 22.47
CA TRP A 333 -3.83 11.04 22.80
C TRP A 333 -2.34 10.96 22.49
N THR A 334 -1.70 9.84 22.83
CA THR A 334 -0.29 9.58 22.48
C THR A 334 -0.08 9.52 20.97
N LEU A 335 -0.97 8.85 20.21
CA LEU A 335 -0.93 8.88 18.75
C LEU A 335 -1.09 10.30 18.20
N ALA A 336 -2.08 11.06 18.68
CA ALA A 336 -2.34 12.43 18.23
C ALA A 336 -1.18 13.38 18.54
N ALA A 337 -0.54 13.22 19.70
CA ALA A 337 0.66 13.95 20.07
C ALA A 337 1.82 13.62 19.11
N GLY A 338 2.05 12.34 18.81
CA GLY A 338 3.07 11.91 17.84
C GLY A 338 2.82 12.47 16.43
N ILE A 339 1.59 12.38 15.93
CA ILE A 339 1.22 12.95 14.62
C ILE A 339 1.40 14.47 14.61
N SER A 340 1.06 15.15 15.70
CA SER A 340 1.23 16.60 15.83
C SER A 340 2.71 17.00 15.80
N LEU A 341 3.59 16.25 16.49
CA LEU A 341 5.04 16.44 16.42
C LEU A 341 5.57 16.22 15.00
N LEU A 342 5.08 15.21 14.29
CA LEU A 342 5.45 14.96 12.89
C LEU A 342 4.96 16.06 11.94
N ALA A 343 3.77 16.62 12.17
CA ALA A 343 3.26 17.75 11.40
C ALA A 343 4.10 19.01 11.62
N VAL A 344 4.49 19.29 12.87
CA VAL A 344 5.42 20.38 13.20
C VAL A 344 6.78 20.14 12.56
N TRP A 345 7.31 18.92 12.64
CA TRP A 345 8.55 18.56 11.97
C TRP A 345 8.50 18.81 10.47
N LEU A 346 7.43 18.40 9.79
CA LEU A 346 7.26 18.62 8.36
C LEU A 346 7.23 20.11 8.01
N LEU A 347 6.51 20.92 8.79
CA LEU A 347 6.45 22.38 8.61
C LEU A 347 7.84 23.00 8.78
N LEU A 348 8.57 22.66 9.84
CA LEU A 348 9.92 23.18 10.08
C LEU A 348 10.90 22.71 9.00
N LEU A 349 10.78 21.49 8.52
CA LEU A 349 11.56 20.98 7.39
C LEU A 349 11.27 21.77 6.11
N THR A 350 10.02 22.13 5.84
CA THR A 350 9.70 22.97 4.67
C THR A 350 10.25 24.39 4.80
N MET A 351 10.31 24.95 6.01
CA MET A 351 10.94 26.26 6.25
C MET A 351 12.46 26.21 6.06
N ASP A 352 13.09 25.13 6.53
CA ASP A 352 14.52 24.87 6.32
C ASP A 352 14.85 24.68 4.83
N ALA A 353 14.03 23.93 4.10
CA ALA A 353 14.18 23.74 2.66
C ALA A 353 13.94 25.00 1.81
N LEU A 354 13.25 26.00 2.35
CA LEU A 354 13.04 27.31 1.71
C LEU A 354 14.13 28.34 2.09
N ASP A 355 15.20 27.90 2.77
CA ASP A 355 16.28 28.74 3.31
C ASP A 355 15.77 29.87 4.22
N LEU A 356 14.60 29.70 4.85
CA LEU A 356 14.03 30.70 5.76
C LEU A 356 14.70 30.66 7.14
N THR A 357 15.01 29.45 7.64
CA THR A 357 15.57 29.21 8.98
C THR A 357 16.23 27.82 9.06
N HIS A 358 17.44 27.71 9.62
CA HIS A 358 18.10 26.42 9.86
C HIS A 358 17.88 25.89 11.28
N PHE A 359 17.22 24.73 11.40
CA PHE A 359 16.95 24.08 12.69
C PHE A 359 17.76 22.78 12.86
N SER A 360 18.72 22.77 13.78
CA SER A 360 19.58 21.59 14.03
C SER A 360 18.88 20.41 14.71
N PHE A 361 17.71 20.63 15.35
CA PHE A 361 16.98 19.61 16.10
C PHE A 361 15.93 18.84 15.27
N LEU A 362 15.83 19.10 13.96
CA LEU A 362 14.87 18.42 13.08
C LEU A 362 14.96 16.89 13.12
N PRO A 363 16.15 16.25 13.10
CA PRO A 363 16.24 14.79 13.18
C PRO A 363 15.70 14.23 14.51
N ALA A 364 16.03 14.88 15.63
CA ALA A 364 15.55 14.48 16.95
C ALA A 364 14.02 14.63 17.07
N LEU A 365 13.46 15.70 16.50
CA LEU A 365 12.01 15.91 16.49
C LEU A 365 11.28 14.82 15.70
N LEU A 366 11.85 14.39 14.57
CA LEU A 366 11.34 13.26 13.79
C LEU A 366 11.37 11.97 14.62
N GLU A 367 12.51 11.62 15.23
CA GLU A 367 12.66 10.40 16.03
C GLU A 367 11.66 10.35 17.19
N VAL A 368 11.55 11.45 17.96
CA VAL A 368 10.59 11.54 19.06
C VAL A 368 9.16 11.45 18.55
N GLY A 369 8.81 12.16 17.47
CA GLY A 369 7.48 12.10 16.87
C GLY A 369 7.08 10.68 16.44
N VAL A 370 8.00 9.97 15.77
CA VAL A 370 7.80 8.57 15.36
C VAL A 370 7.67 7.65 16.57
N LEU A 371 8.56 7.76 17.56
CA LEU A 371 8.53 6.91 18.76
C LEU A 371 7.24 7.10 19.56
N VAL A 372 6.79 8.35 19.74
CA VAL A 372 5.54 8.66 20.44
C VAL A 372 4.34 8.10 19.66
N ALA A 373 4.29 8.30 18.34
CA ALA A 373 3.21 7.75 17.51
C ALA A 373 3.17 6.22 17.57
N LEU A 374 4.32 5.55 17.41
CA LEU A 374 4.44 4.09 17.49
C LEU A 374 4.05 3.57 18.87
N SER A 375 4.44 4.25 19.95
CA SER A 375 4.06 3.87 21.31
C SER A 375 2.53 3.88 21.49
N GLY A 376 1.83 4.88 20.94
CA GLY A 376 0.37 4.94 20.95
C GLY A 376 -0.27 3.79 20.18
N VAL A 377 0.28 3.45 19.00
CA VAL A 377 -0.19 2.30 18.20
C VAL A 377 0.02 0.98 18.93
N VAL A 378 1.18 0.76 19.54
CA VAL A 378 1.49 -0.47 20.29
C VAL A 378 0.61 -0.58 21.53
N LEU A 379 0.42 0.51 22.28
CA LEU A 379 -0.50 0.55 23.43
C LEU A 379 -1.94 0.22 23.01
N GLY A 380 -2.43 0.83 21.93
CA GLY A 380 -3.75 0.54 21.38
C GLY A 380 -3.90 -0.92 20.95
N GLY A 381 -2.88 -1.49 20.29
CA GLY A 381 -2.86 -2.89 19.88
C GLY A 381 -2.85 -3.87 21.06
N LEU A 382 -2.12 -3.56 22.13
CA LEU A 382 -2.12 -4.35 23.37
C LEU A 382 -3.50 -4.32 24.04
N LEU A 383 -4.16 -3.16 24.08
CA LEU A 383 -5.51 -3.03 24.62
C LEU A 383 -6.53 -3.83 23.79
N ASP A 384 -6.48 -3.74 22.47
CA ASP A 384 -7.32 -4.54 21.56
C ASP A 384 -7.09 -6.04 21.78
N TYR A 385 -5.84 -6.48 21.97
CA TYR A 385 -5.54 -7.88 22.25
C TYR A 385 -6.16 -8.37 23.56
N LEU A 386 -6.05 -7.55 24.62
CA LEU A 386 -6.65 -7.83 25.92
C LEU A 386 -8.18 -7.82 25.88
N ALA A 387 -8.76 -6.89 25.11
CA ALA A 387 -10.21 -6.79 24.92
C ALA A 387 -10.74 -8.00 24.14
N LEU A 388 -10.08 -8.42 23.05
CA LEU A 388 -10.45 -9.61 22.28
C LEU A 388 -10.43 -10.88 23.13
N ARG A 389 -9.44 -11.05 24.02
CA ARG A 389 -9.40 -12.22 24.93
C ARG A 389 -10.57 -12.27 25.91
N LYS A 390 -11.13 -11.12 26.28
CA LYS A 390 -12.31 -11.02 27.17
C LYS A 390 -13.62 -11.11 26.41
N THR A 391 -13.63 -10.74 25.14
CA THR A 391 -14.82 -10.76 24.29
C THR A 391 -15.04 -12.20 23.82
N HIS A 392 -15.87 -12.97 24.53
CA HIS A 392 -16.26 -14.30 24.07
C HIS A 392 -17.10 -14.19 22.79
N LEU A 393 -16.47 -14.46 21.65
CA LEU A 393 -17.17 -14.68 20.38
C LEU A 393 -17.80 -16.07 20.45
N THR A 394 -19.05 -16.15 20.89
CA THR A 394 -19.88 -17.38 20.81
C THR A 394 -20.39 -17.59 19.40
#